data_AF-I0FED5-F1
#
_entry.id   AF-I0FED5-F1
#
_cell.length_a   1.000
_cell.length_b   1.000
_cell.length_c   1.000
_cell.angle_alpha   90.00
_cell.angle_beta   90.00
_cell.angle_gamma   90.00
#
_symmetry.space_group_name_H-M   'P 1'
#
loop_
_entity.id
_entity.type
_entity.pdbx_description
1 polymer ?
#
loop_
_entity_poly.entity_id
_entity_poly.type
_entity_poly.pdbx_seq_one_letter_code
_entity_poly.pdbx_strand_id
1 'polypeptide(L)'
;MVKGKGCILLLFLILIIGCNFKSIKKGEMYKQGLSKKISFEDRIGLVNFVFDDLNEFKISSENQEFVMCLERVVGDPDIMVSKTDRTYTKDEFYHLLKNMNRDDIDKIMEFNVIYKDLKKVEKMIFDFKWYKLRDNLNFDFQNYKNIYFLSLKRIFGMFSAGKNIIHPNDTVEHHSLILNKFVKDIENIRIFDSCFVDLFDNEQRVIYYMCNVMSNMSLAFDKPVSHCGYEFYSMLGNFGSNGIKNIIKIHLDIIDKIFEIEKLYSDYLYDNIMDQKETFAFRNAKYSLRRTFSTIKTAYDLSLRIIFKNKDINAIYNSLVNFNIVAFSHLDQLKADIFVFIDNFKLQFDVK
;
A
#
# COMPACT_ATOMS: atom_id res chain seq x y z
N MET A 1 16.18 -15.02 -35.99
CA MET A 1 15.25 -15.69 -35.06
C MET A 1 15.67 -15.40 -33.64
N VAL A 2 14.74 -14.87 -32.86
CA VAL A 2 14.91 -14.20 -31.56
C VAL A 2 15.18 -15.20 -30.44
N LYS A 3 16.30 -15.08 -29.73
CA LYS A 3 16.45 -15.51 -28.32
C LYS A 3 17.52 -14.62 -27.65
N GLY A 4 17.12 -13.84 -26.64
CA GLY A 4 18.12 -13.15 -25.79
C GLY A 4 17.74 -11.83 -25.10
N LYS A 5 16.46 -11.44 -25.00
CA LYS A 5 16.07 -10.17 -24.31
C LYS A 5 15.18 -10.33 -23.07
N GLY A 6 14.88 -11.55 -22.64
CA GLY A 6 13.97 -11.82 -21.51
C GLY A 6 14.59 -11.78 -20.11
N CYS A 7 15.91 -11.92 -19.96
CA CYS A 7 16.54 -12.09 -18.63
C CYS A 7 17.10 -10.79 -18.01
N ILE A 8 17.28 -9.71 -18.77
CA ILE A 8 17.86 -8.47 -18.24
C ILE A 8 16.81 -7.61 -17.52
N LEU A 9 15.54 -7.69 -17.93
CA LEU A 9 14.40 -6.97 -17.33
C LEU A 9 14.06 -7.45 -15.90
N LEU A 10 14.39 -8.70 -15.55
CA LEU A 10 14.14 -9.24 -14.21
C LEU A 10 15.28 -8.95 -13.22
N LEU A 11 16.50 -8.70 -13.72
CA LEU A 11 17.67 -8.36 -12.91
C LEU A 11 17.59 -6.96 -12.30
N PHE A 12 16.92 -6.00 -12.95
CA PHE A 12 16.70 -4.66 -12.37
C PHE A 12 15.62 -4.64 -11.28
N LEU A 13 14.60 -5.51 -11.36
CA LEU A 13 13.62 -5.69 -10.28
C LEU A 13 14.24 -6.29 -9.01
N ILE A 14 15.25 -7.18 -9.14
CA ILE A 14 15.96 -7.76 -7.99
C ILE A 14 17.03 -6.77 -7.44
N LEU A 15 17.64 -5.93 -8.28
CA LEU A 15 18.62 -4.94 -7.83
C LEU A 15 18.00 -3.76 -7.06
N ILE A 16 16.70 -3.46 -7.22
CA ILE A 16 16.01 -2.41 -6.45
C ILE A 16 15.69 -2.86 -5.02
N ILE A 17 15.53 -4.17 -4.77
CA ILE A 17 15.42 -4.72 -3.40
C ILE A 17 16.81 -4.77 -2.71
N GLY A 18 17.88 -4.78 -3.51
CA GLY A 18 19.28 -4.78 -3.05
C GLY A 18 19.92 -3.41 -2.83
N CYS A 19 19.19 -2.31 -3.04
CA CYS A 19 19.68 -0.98 -2.64
C CYS A 19 19.69 -0.90 -1.11
N ASN A 20 20.89 -1.06 -0.56
CA ASN A 20 21.25 -1.00 0.85
C ASN A 20 20.92 0.38 1.45
N PHE A 21 19.64 0.70 1.66
CA PHE A 21 19.27 1.57 2.76
C PHE A 21 19.79 0.86 4.01
N LYS A 22 20.78 1.44 4.68
CA LYS A 22 21.35 0.95 5.94
C LYS A 22 20.26 0.28 6.76
N SER A 23 20.31 -1.05 6.84
CA SER A 23 19.43 -1.82 7.70
C SER A 23 19.56 -1.26 9.12
N ILE A 24 18.49 -0.62 9.60
CA ILE A 24 18.36 -0.35 11.02
C ILE A 24 18.10 -1.72 11.64
N LYS A 25 19.12 -2.26 12.32
CA LYS A 25 18.97 -3.44 13.16
C LYS A 25 17.81 -3.18 14.12
N LYS A 26 16.69 -3.88 13.91
CA LYS A 26 15.61 -3.99 14.90
C LYS A 26 16.20 -4.62 16.15
N GLY A 27 16.38 -3.85 17.21
CA GLY A 27 16.84 -4.42 18.47
C GLY A 27 17.24 -3.45 19.57
N GLU A 28 17.68 -2.22 19.29
CA GLU A 28 18.14 -1.32 20.36
C GLU A 28 17.80 0.15 20.10
N MET A 29 17.35 0.81 21.16
CA MET A 29 17.13 2.26 21.34
C MET A 29 15.79 2.85 20.88
N TYR A 30 14.72 2.42 21.57
CA TYR A 30 13.85 3.42 22.20
C TYR A 30 14.68 4.16 23.26
N LYS A 31 14.58 5.50 23.29
CA LYS A 31 15.27 6.47 24.16
C LYS A 31 16.66 6.94 23.68
N GLN A 32 16.68 7.82 22.69
CA GLN A 32 17.31 9.16 22.78
C GLN A 32 17.28 9.85 21.41
N GLY A 33 16.70 11.06 21.37
CA GLY A 33 16.83 12.00 20.24
C GLY A 33 15.83 11.80 19.10
N LEU A 34 14.60 12.31 19.28
CA LEU A 34 13.81 12.80 18.13
C LEU A 34 14.61 13.96 17.50
N SER A 35 15.48 13.67 16.54
CA SER A 35 15.59 14.58 15.40
C SER A 35 14.46 14.18 14.47
N LYS A 36 13.41 15.01 14.40
CA LYS A 36 12.42 14.91 13.32
C LYS A 36 13.21 14.96 12.01
N LYS A 37 13.40 13.83 11.34
CA LYS A 37 13.86 13.83 9.97
C LYS A 37 12.74 14.47 9.18
N ILE A 38 12.93 15.74 8.85
CA ILE A 38 12.03 16.57 8.04
C ILE A 38 11.63 15.74 6.82
N SER A 39 10.33 15.63 6.56
CA SER A 39 9.85 14.84 5.43
C SER A 39 10.41 15.42 4.13
N PHE A 40 10.55 14.60 3.09
CA PHE A 40 11.00 15.07 1.77
C PHE A 40 10.16 16.25 1.25
N GLU A 41 8.86 16.23 1.54
CA GLU A 41 7.90 17.29 1.24
C GLU A 41 8.24 18.60 1.95
N ASP A 42 8.59 18.54 3.23
CA ASP A 42 9.03 19.71 4.01
C ASP A 42 10.39 20.27 3.53
N ARG A 43 11.22 19.45 2.85
CA ARG A 43 12.52 19.88 2.28
C ARG A 43 12.41 20.49 0.89
N ILE A 44 11.52 19.95 0.05
CA ILE A 44 11.38 20.39 -1.34
C ILE A 44 10.25 21.39 -1.53
N GLY A 45 9.29 21.48 -0.61
CA GLY A 45 8.21 22.47 -0.48
C GLY A 45 7.76 23.10 -1.80
N LEU A 46 6.58 22.75 -2.31
CA LEU A 46 5.94 23.41 -3.46
C LEU A 46 5.62 24.89 -3.13
N VAL A 47 6.65 25.73 -3.11
CA VAL A 47 6.56 27.18 -2.98
C VAL A 47 6.69 27.78 -4.36
N ASN A 48 5.66 28.51 -4.77
CA ASN A 48 5.66 29.39 -5.93
C ASN A 48 6.69 30.50 -5.70
N PHE A 49 7.84 30.39 -6.33
CA PHE A 49 8.76 31.51 -6.50
C PHE A 49 8.80 31.88 -7.98
N VAL A 50 8.79 33.17 -8.26
CA VAL A 50 9.03 33.71 -9.60
C VAL A 50 10.50 34.11 -9.63
N PHE A 51 11.26 33.55 -10.57
CA PHE A 51 12.65 33.92 -10.83
C PHE A 51 12.69 34.74 -12.11
N ASP A 52 13.08 36.01 -12.02
CA ASP A 52 13.10 36.93 -13.16
C ASP A 52 14.21 36.59 -14.20
N ASP A 53 15.22 35.82 -13.82
CA ASP A 53 16.39 35.49 -14.65
C ASP A 53 16.24 34.24 -15.55
N LEU A 54 15.14 33.48 -15.46
CA LEU A 54 14.94 32.28 -16.31
C LEU A 54 14.76 32.61 -17.80
N ASN A 55 14.43 33.86 -18.12
CA ASN A 55 14.32 34.36 -19.50
C ASN A 55 15.66 34.30 -20.25
N GLU A 56 16.80 34.41 -19.55
CA GLU A 56 18.14 34.34 -20.16
C GLU A 56 18.42 32.95 -20.78
N PHE A 57 17.80 31.90 -20.24
CA PHE A 57 17.96 30.52 -20.66
C PHE A 57 16.99 30.12 -21.80
N LYS A 58 16.12 31.03 -22.26
CA LYS A 58 15.04 30.78 -23.24
C LYS A 58 14.12 29.62 -22.84
N ILE A 59 13.94 29.41 -21.53
CA ILE A 59 13.02 28.42 -20.97
C ILE A 59 11.62 29.00 -20.97
N SER A 60 10.62 28.24 -21.44
CA SER A 60 9.23 28.68 -21.44
C SER A 60 8.71 28.90 -20.02
N SER A 61 7.76 29.82 -19.84
CA SER A 61 7.09 30.04 -18.56
C SER A 61 6.48 28.75 -17.98
N GLU A 62 5.99 27.85 -18.84
CA GLU A 62 5.44 26.54 -18.47
C GLU A 62 6.46 25.56 -17.87
N ASN A 63 7.75 25.77 -18.12
CA ASN A 63 8.84 24.92 -17.65
C ASN A 63 9.56 25.50 -16.42
N GLN A 64 9.32 26.77 -16.06
CA GLN A 64 10.00 27.43 -14.95
C GLN A 64 9.81 26.69 -13.62
N GLU A 65 8.59 26.24 -13.35
CA GLU A 65 8.31 25.47 -12.13
C GLU A 65 9.09 24.16 -12.08
N PHE A 66 9.20 23.47 -13.21
CA PHE A 66 9.97 22.25 -13.32
C PHE A 66 11.47 22.50 -13.13
N VAL A 67 12.01 23.61 -13.65
CA VAL A 67 13.41 24.00 -13.44
C VAL A 67 13.71 24.27 -11.97
N MET A 68 12.82 24.94 -11.24
CA MET A 68 12.98 25.12 -9.79
C MET A 68 12.91 23.79 -9.04
N CYS A 69 12.04 22.88 -9.46
CA CYS A 69 12.01 21.53 -8.90
C CYS A 69 13.33 20.80 -9.16
N LEU A 70 13.85 20.89 -10.39
CA LEU A 70 15.12 20.30 -10.79
C LEU A 70 16.29 20.85 -9.97
N GLU A 71 16.38 22.18 -9.78
CA GLU A 71 17.38 22.84 -8.92
C GLU A 71 17.40 22.20 -7.53
N ARG A 72 16.23 22.08 -6.89
CA ARG A 72 16.11 21.49 -5.55
C ARG A 72 16.51 20.02 -5.54
N VAL A 73 16.09 19.25 -6.54
CA VAL A 73 16.40 17.82 -6.64
C VAL A 73 17.90 17.59 -6.80
N VAL A 74 18.59 18.35 -7.65
CA VAL A 74 20.02 18.17 -7.88
C VAL A 74 20.87 18.73 -6.73
N GLY A 75 20.33 19.71 -6.00
CA GLY A 75 20.95 20.29 -4.80
C GLY A 75 20.64 19.56 -3.49
N ASP A 76 19.73 18.58 -3.48
CA ASP A 76 19.43 17.80 -2.28
C ASP A 76 20.44 16.66 -2.07
N PRO A 77 21.25 16.67 -1.00
CA PRO A 77 22.21 15.61 -0.70
C PRO A 77 21.56 14.30 -0.24
N ASP A 78 20.28 14.28 0.14
CA ASP A 78 19.59 13.05 0.52
C ASP A 78 19.04 12.27 -0.69
N ILE A 79 19.06 12.88 -1.88
CA ILE A 79 18.76 12.20 -3.15
C ILE A 79 20.08 11.66 -3.72
N MET A 80 20.47 10.45 -3.31
CA MET A 80 21.71 9.80 -3.78
C MET A 80 21.53 8.28 -3.91
N VAL A 81 22.15 7.69 -4.93
CA VAL A 81 22.36 6.24 -5.07
C VAL A 81 23.72 5.83 -4.56
N SER A 82 24.73 6.65 -4.83
CA SER A 82 26.09 6.38 -4.41
C SER A 82 26.69 7.62 -3.73
N LYS A 83 27.72 7.38 -2.93
CA LYS A 83 28.54 8.47 -2.36
C LYS A 83 29.24 9.33 -3.42
N THR A 84 29.17 8.95 -4.69
CA THR A 84 29.79 9.68 -5.80
C THR A 84 28.80 10.53 -6.58
N ASP A 85 27.50 10.47 -6.27
CA ASP A 85 26.52 11.34 -6.90
C ASP A 85 26.78 12.78 -6.47
N ARG A 86 26.99 13.67 -7.43
CA ARG A 86 27.28 15.07 -7.11
C ARG A 86 26.01 15.76 -6.63
N THR A 87 26.15 16.55 -5.56
CA THR A 87 25.17 17.55 -5.15
C THR A 87 25.64 18.89 -5.66
N TYR A 88 24.74 19.63 -6.31
CA TYR A 88 25.07 20.90 -6.97
C TYR A 88 24.60 22.06 -6.10
N THR A 89 25.44 23.08 -5.94
CA THR A 89 24.94 24.35 -5.39
C THR A 89 24.02 25.03 -6.41
N LYS A 90 23.24 25.99 -5.94
CA LYS A 90 22.39 26.82 -6.81
C LYS A 90 23.19 27.45 -7.95
N ASP A 91 24.31 28.09 -7.63
CA ASP A 91 25.14 28.77 -8.63
C ASP A 91 25.74 27.77 -9.63
N GLU A 92 26.19 26.60 -9.16
CA GLU A 92 26.67 25.53 -10.04
C GLU A 92 25.56 25.03 -10.98
N PHE A 93 24.35 24.82 -10.47
CA PHE A 93 23.21 24.38 -11.27
C PHE A 93 22.94 25.34 -12.44
N TYR A 94 22.80 26.64 -12.16
CA TYR A 94 22.52 27.64 -13.19
C TYR A 94 23.70 27.83 -14.15
N HIS A 95 24.94 27.77 -13.65
CA HIS A 95 26.13 27.82 -14.50
C HIS A 95 26.19 26.63 -15.47
N LEU A 96 25.91 25.42 -15.00
CA LEU A 96 25.85 24.22 -15.83
C LEU A 96 24.72 24.32 -16.86
N LEU A 97 23.52 24.72 -16.42
CA LEU A 97 22.37 24.89 -17.30
C LEU A 97 22.63 25.92 -18.42
N LYS A 98 23.35 27.02 -18.11
CA LYS A 98 23.75 28.05 -19.09
C LYS A 98 24.72 27.52 -20.15
N ASN A 99 25.59 26.59 -19.75
CA ASN A 99 26.64 26.04 -20.61
C ASN A 99 26.21 24.78 -21.37
N MET A 100 25.04 24.20 -21.06
CA MET A 100 24.49 23.09 -21.83
C MET A 100 24.04 23.55 -23.22
N ASN A 101 24.17 22.66 -24.21
CA ASN A 101 23.55 22.90 -25.51
C ASN A 101 22.02 22.80 -25.40
N ARG A 102 21.32 23.40 -26.37
CA ARG A 102 19.85 23.42 -26.39
C ARG A 102 19.25 22.01 -26.43
N ASP A 103 19.82 21.10 -27.21
CA ASP A 103 19.30 19.73 -27.37
C ASP A 103 19.30 18.96 -26.05
N ASP A 104 20.32 19.17 -25.21
CA ASP A 104 20.43 18.56 -23.89
C ASP A 104 19.45 19.18 -22.89
N ILE A 105 19.25 20.50 -22.96
CA ILE A 105 18.20 21.19 -22.17
C ILE A 105 16.82 20.65 -22.56
N ASP A 106 16.50 20.57 -23.85
CA ASP A 106 15.21 20.10 -24.35
C ASP A 106 14.92 18.67 -23.88
N LYS A 107 15.92 17.78 -23.91
CA LYS A 107 15.84 16.42 -23.37
C LYS A 107 15.56 16.37 -21.86
N ILE A 108 16.18 17.26 -21.07
CA ILE A 108 15.88 17.36 -19.63
C ILE A 108 14.43 17.85 -19.44
N MET A 109 13.98 18.78 -20.28
CA MET A 109 12.61 19.34 -20.20
C MET A 109 11.52 18.31 -20.53
N GLU A 110 11.81 17.23 -21.26
CA GLU A 110 10.83 16.13 -21.51
C GLU A 110 10.28 15.54 -20.19
N PHE A 111 11.06 15.55 -19.12
CA PHE A 111 10.64 15.08 -17.79
C PHE A 111 9.53 15.94 -17.16
N ASN A 112 9.30 17.17 -17.64
CA ASN A 112 8.23 18.03 -17.13
C ASN A 112 6.84 17.38 -17.28
N VAL A 113 6.63 16.54 -18.30
CA VAL A 113 5.37 15.80 -18.46
C VAL A 113 5.09 14.92 -17.23
N ILE A 114 6.10 14.16 -16.78
CA ILE A 114 6.00 13.30 -15.61
C ILE A 114 5.80 14.13 -14.34
N TYR A 115 6.52 15.24 -14.20
CA TYR A 115 6.34 16.15 -13.07
C TYR A 115 4.91 16.70 -12.96
N LYS A 116 4.30 17.11 -14.08
CA LYS A 116 2.90 17.56 -14.13
C LYS A 116 1.94 16.44 -13.73
N ASP A 117 2.21 15.20 -14.15
CA ASP A 117 1.36 14.06 -13.80
C ASP A 117 1.50 13.66 -12.32
N LEU A 118 2.70 13.76 -11.74
CA LEU A 118 2.90 13.58 -10.29
C LEU A 118 2.01 14.53 -9.48
N LYS A 119 1.94 15.80 -9.86
CA LYS A 119 1.07 16.78 -9.18
C LYS A 119 -0.41 16.43 -9.29
N LYS A 120 -0.86 15.94 -10.44
CA LYS A 120 -2.26 15.51 -10.63
C LYS A 120 -2.57 14.33 -9.70
N VAL A 121 -1.68 13.34 -9.66
CA VAL A 121 -1.83 12.16 -8.80
C VAL A 121 -1.85 12.55 -7.32
N GLU A 122 -0.97 13.45 -6.89
CA GLU A 122 -0.93 13.95 -5.51
C GLU A 122 -2.27 14.56 -5.09
N LYS A 123 -2.87 15.37 -5.98
CA LYS A 123 -4.20 15.94 -5.77
C LYS A 123 -5.29 14.86 -5.70
N MET A 124 -5.26 13.89 -6.60
CA MET A 124 -6.22 12.78 -6.60
C MET A 124 -6.17 11.99 -5.28
N ILE A 125 -4.97 11.75 -4.74
CA ILE A 125 -4.81 11.07 -3.44
C ILE A 125 -5.39 11.91 -2.31
N PHE A 126 -5.12 13.23 -2.31
CA PHE A 126 -5.61 14.13 -1.27
C PHE A 126 -7.15 14.11 -1.14
N ASP A 127 -7.85 13.93 -2.27
CA ASP A 127 -9.31 13.95 -2.37
C ASP A 127 -9.99 12.67 -1.84
N PHE A 128 -9.24 11.63 -1.43
CA PHE A 128 -9.83 10.42 -0.85
C PHE A 128 -10.44 10.67 0.53
N LYS A 129 -11.62 10.09 0.76
CA LYS A 129 -12.41 10.26 1.99
C LYS A 129 -11.86 9.39 3.12
N TRP A 130 -11.48 8.14 2.84
CA TRP A 130 -10.96 7.23 3.84
C TRP A 130 -9.47 7.50 4.13
N TYR A 131 -9.22 8.15 5.27
CA TYR A 131 -7.88 8.63 5.62
C TYR A 131 -6.80 7.54 5.66
N LYS A 132 -7.11 6.31 6.11
CA LYS A 132 -6.12 5.23 6.18
C LYS A 132 -5.63 4.81 4.79
N LEU A 133 -6.54 4.72 3.83
CA LEU A 133 -6.22 4.40 2.45
C LEU A 133 -5.42 5.54 1.80
N ARG A 134 -5.82 6.78 2.06
CA ARG A 134 -5.07 7.97 1.64
C ARG A 134 -3.63 7.94 2.14
N ASP A 135 -3.41 7.65 3.43
CA ASP A 135 -2.08 7.62 4.03
C ASP A 135 -1.20 6.52 3.41
N ASN A 136 -1.76 5.33 3.18
CA ASN A 136 -1.05 4.22 2.53
C ASN A 136 -0.70 4.55 1.07
N LEU A 137 -1.65 5.09 0.31
CA LEU A 137 -1.40 5.53 -1.06
C LEU A 137 -0.36 6.64 -1.13
N ASN A 138 -0.41 7.60 -0.21
CA ASN A 138 0.59 8.65 -0.15
C ASN A 138 1.96 8.05 0.14
N PHE A 139 2.09 7.11 1.07
CA PHE A 139 3.36 6.43 1.34
C PHE A 139 3.95 5.78 0.07
N ASP A 140 3.16 4.99 -0.66
CA ASP A 140 3.62 4.32 -1.89
C ASP A 140 3.92 5.32 -3.01
N PHE A 141 3.10 6.36 -3.14
CA PHE A 141 3.32 7.42 -4.12
C PHE A 141 4.58 8.24 -3.83
N GLN A 142 4.86 8.57 -2.57
CA GLN A 142 6.09 9.27 -2.18
C GLN A 142 7.33 8.42 -2.44
N ASN A 143 7.26 7.10 -2.21
CA ASN A 143 8.34 6.18 -2.58
C ASN A 143 8.62 6.22 -4.10
N TYR A 144 7.57 6.24 -4.92
CA TYR A 144 7.72 6.41 -6.37
C TYR A 144 8.27 7.80 -6.76
N LYS A 145 7.77 8.89 -6.16
CA LYS A 145 8.29 10.25 -6.36
C LYS A 145 9.80 10.31 -6.12
N ASN A 146 10.30 9.65 -5.07
CA ASN A 146 11.74 9.58 -4.80
C ASN A 146 12.52 8.89 -5.92
N ILE A 147 11.98 7.80 -6.49
CA ILE A 147 12.60 7.10 -7.64
C ILE A 147 12.66 8.03 -8.86
N TYR A 148 11.57 8.76 -9.14
CA TYR A 148 11.55 9.74 -10.21
C TYR A 148 12.59 10.87 -10.02
N PHE A 149 12.65 11.48 -8.84
CA PHE A 149 13.61 12.55 -8.57
C PHE A 149 15.06 12.05 -8.62
N LEU A 150 15.28 10.80 -8.22
CA LEU A 150 16.59 10.18 -8.38
C LEU A 150 16.98 9.99 -9.85
N SER A 151 16.05 9.54 -10.70
CA SER A 151 16.25 9.50 -12.16
C SER A 151 16.59 10.88 -12.71
N LEU A 152 15.86 11.91 -12.27
CA LEU A 152 16.07 13.28 -12.71
C LEU A 152 17.46 13.80 -12.34
N LYS A 153 17.91 13.56 -11.10
CA LYS A 153 19.26 13.95 -10.63
C LYS A 153 20.36 13.26 -11.45
N ARG A 154 20.20 11.98 -11.77
CA ARG A 154 21.15 11.22 -12.59
C ARG A 154 21.24 11.78 -14.00
N ILE A 155 20.10 12.02 -14.63
CA ILE A 155 20.02 12.55 -15.99
C ILE A 155 20.69 13.93 -16.06
N PHE A 156 20.42 14.82 -15.11
CA PHE A 156 21.09 16.11 -15.03
C PHE A 156 22.61 15.96 -14.89
N GLY A 157 23.09 15.07 -14.02
CA GLY A 157 24.52 14.82 -13.84
C GLY A 157 25.20 14.22 -15.07
N MET A 158 24.50 13.39 -15.84
CA MET A 158 24.99 12.83 -17.10
C MET A 158 25.19 13.92 -18.17
N PHE A 159 24.17 14.74 -18.40
CA PHE A 159 24.24 15.87 -19.34
C PHE A 159 25.29 16.90 -18.92
N SER A 160 25.36 17.22 -17.61
CA SER A 160 26.36 18.15 -17.07
C SER A 160 27.81 17.68 -17.28
N ALA A 161 28.01 16.36 -17.39
CA ALA A 161 29.32 15.76 -17.65
C ALA A 161 29.59 15.50 -19.14
N GLY A 162 28.69 15.92 -20.05
CA GLY A 162 28.78 15.62 -21.48
C GLY A 162 28.62 14.13 -21.82
N LYS A 163 27.99 13.34 -20.94
CA LYS A 163 27.79 11.89 -21.11
C LYS A 163 26.37 11.61 -21.58
N ASN A 164 26.19 11.25 -22.84
CA ASN A 164 24.87 10.94 -23.43
C ASN A 164 24.68 9.43 -23.67
N ILE A 165 24.86 8.62 -22.62
CA ILE A 165 24.85 7.14 -22.72
C ILE A 165 23.42 6.55 -22.61
N ILE A 166 22.50 7.27 -21.96
CA ILE A 166 21.09 6.85 -21.79
C ILE A 166 20.21 7.75 -22.65
N HIS A 167 19.27 7.16 -23.40
CA HIS A 167 18.23 7.91 -24.08
C HIS A 167 17.20 8.40 -23.04
N PRO A 168 17.06 9.73 -22.82
CA PRO A 168 16.12 10.31 -21.86
C PRO A 168 14.69 9.84 -22.10
N ASN A 169 14.32 9.67 -23.38
CA ASN A 169 13.02 9.21 -23.83
C ASN A 169 12.67 7.83 -23.25
N ASP A 170 13.61 6.90 -23.14
CA ASP A 170 13.37 5.58 -22.53
C ASP A 170 13.04 5.71 -21.04
N THR A 171 13.67 6.68 -20.35
CA THR A 171 13.45 6.93 -18.93
C THR A 171 12.11 7.64 -18.70
N VAL A 172 11.77 8.61 -19.54
CA VAL A 172 10.46 9.28 -19.53
C VAL A 172 9.35 8.29 -19.82
N GLU A 173 9.50 7.44 -20.84
CA GLU A 173 8.54 6.39 -21.18
C GLU A 173 8.35 5.41 -20.02
N HIS A 174 9.44 4.98 -19.38
CA HIS A 174 9.37 4.12 -18.20
C HIS A 174 8.54 4.74 -17.06
N HIS A 175 8.80 6.00 -16.73
CA HIS A 175 8.03 6.72 -15.71
C HIS A 175 6.57 6.95 -16.12
N SER A 176 6.32 7.21 -17.40
CA SER A 176 4.96 7.35 -17.95
C SER A 176 4.17 6.05 -17.79
N LEU A 177 4.76 4.90 -18.11
CA LEU A 177 4.11 3.59 -17.94
C LEU A 177 3.74 3.31 -16.47
N ILE A 178 4.63 3.63 -15.53
CA ILE A 178 4.35 3.46 -14.10
C ILE A 178 3.22 4.38 -13.64
N LEU A 179 3.27 5.66 -14.02
CA LEU A 179 2.23 6.62 -13.64
C LEU A 179 0.87 6.29 -14.25
N ASN A 180 0.82 5.87 -15.52
CA ASN A 180 -0.42 5.48 -16.17
C ASN A 180 -1.08 4.29 -15.44
N LYS A 181 -0.29 3.31 -15.01
CA LYS A 181 -0.79 2.23 -14.16
C LYS A 181 -1.32 2.78 -12.83
N PHE A 182 -0.56 3.63 -12.15
CA PHE A 182 -0.92 4.18 -10.85
C PHE A 182 -2.19 5.05 -10.90
N VAL A 183 -2.36 5.85 -11.96
CA VAL A 183 -3.57 6.63 -12.23
C VAL A 183 -4.78 5.70 -12.39
N LYS A 184 -4.65 4.64 -13.19
CA LYS A 184 -5.71 3.64 -13.35
C LYS A 184 -6.07 2.97 -12.01
N ASP A 185 -5.07 2.66 -11.18
CA ASP A 185 -5.30 2.12 -9.85
C ASP A 185 -6.04 3.12 -8.95
N ILE A 186 -5.68 4.40 -8.97
CA ILE A 186 -6.36 5.48 -8.24
C ILE A 186 -7.82 5.64 -8.69
N GLU A 187 -8.09 5.57 -9.99
CA GLU A 187 -9.45 5.67 -10.53
C GLU A 187 -10.34 4.54 -9.99
N ASN A 188 -9.83 3.31 -9.98
CA ASN A 188 -10.53 2.19 -9.37
C ASN A 188 -10.72 2.40 -7.87
N ILE A 189 -9.65 2.81 -7.16
CA ILE A 189 -9.71 3.05 -5.73
C ILE A 189 -10.74 4.12 -5.38
N ARG A 190 -10.95 5.13 -6.22
CA ARG A 190 -12.00 6.15 -6.01
C ARG A 190 -13.41 5.56 -5.97
N ILE A 191 -13.66 4.54 -6.80
CA ILE A 191 -14.93 3.80 -6.78
C ILE A 191 -15.05 3.03 -5.46
N PHE A 192 -13.98 2.36 -5.02
CA PHE A 192 -13.94 1.66 -3.74
C PHE A 192 -14.14 2.62 -2.56
N ASP A 193 -13.36 3.70 -2.46
CA ASP A 193 -13.38 4.69 -1.38
C ASP A 193 -14.79 5.28 -1.22
N SER A 194 -15.41 5.67 -2.33
CA SER A 194 -16.78 6.18 -2.34
C SER A 194 -17.79 5.15 -1.86
N CYS A 195 -17.63 3.87 -2.24
CA CYS A 195 -18.51 2.81 -1.77
C CYS A 195 -18.28 2.49 -0.29
N PHE A 196 -17.02 2.45 0.15
CA PHE A 196 -16.59 1.97 1.46
C PHE A 196 -17.07 2.88 2.59
N VAL A 197 -17.01 4.20 2.40
CA VAL A 197 -17.47 5.16 3.42
C VAL A 197 -18.98 5.11 3.68
N ASP A 198 -19.75 4.59 2.72
CA ASP A 198 -21.20 4.45 2.82
C ASP A 198 -21.63 3.09 3.41
N LEU A 199 -20.69 2.18 3.65
CA LEU A 199 -20.95 0.86 4.24
C LEU A 199 -21.17 0.95 5.75
N PHE A 200 -22.04 0.09 6.26
CA PHE A 200 -22.19 -0.12 7.71
C PHE A 200 -20.96 -0.81 8.32
N ASP A 201 -20.79 -0.70 9.63
CA ASP A 201 -19.63 -1.27 10.34
C ASP A 201 -19.41 -2.76 10.07
N ASN A 202 -20.48 -3.57 10.02
CA ASN A 202 -20.37 -5.01 9.74
C ASN A 202 -19.98 -5.29 8.27
N GLU A 203 -20.49 -4.50 7.34
CA GLU A 203 -20.08 -4.58 5.93
C GLU A 203 -18.61 -4.18 5.74
N GLN A 204 -18.15 -3.12 6.42
CA GLN A 204 -16.73 -2.75 6.41
C GLN A 204 -15.84 -3.85 7.00
N ARG A 205 -16.31 -4.57 8.03
CA ARG A 205 -15.57 -5.72 8.61
C ARG A 205 -15.35 -6.83 7.60
N VAL A 206 -16.25 -7.06 6.65
CA VAL A 206 -16.03 -8.04 5.57
C VAL A 206 -14.79 -7.70 4.76
N ILE A 207 -14.66 -6.43 4.35
CA ILE A 207 -13.50 -5.94 3.59
C ILE A 207 -12.21 -6.07 4.41
N TYR A 208 -12.25 -5.65 5.69
CA TYR A 208 -11.10 -5.80 6.58
C TYR A 208 -10.70 -7.27 6.78
N TYR A 209 -11.66 -8.16 6.94
CA TYR A 209 -11.40 -9.60 7.08
C TYR A 209 -10.68 -10.15 5.85
N MET A 210 -11.20 -9.87 4.65
CA MET A 210 -10.59 -10.31 3.40
C MET A 210 -9.18 -9.75 3.22
N CYS A 211 -8.98 -8.46 3.48
CA CYS A 211 -7.66 -7.82 3.45
C CYS A 211 -6.67 -8.51 4.40
N ASN A 212 -7.09 -8.85 5.62
CA ASN A 212 -6.24 -9.53 6.61
C ASN A 212 -5.86 -10.94 6.18
N VAL A 213 -6.81 -11.67 5.60
CA VAL A 213 -6.57 -13.02 5.07
C VAL A 213 -5.54 -12.99 3.94
N MET A 214 -5.56 -11.95 3.10
CA MET A 214 -4.57 -11.74 2.05
C MET A 214 -3.20 -11.34 2.59
N SER A 215 -3.14 -10.47 3.61
CA SER A 215 -1.88 -9.93 4.15
C SER A 215 -1.11 -10.86 5.07
N ASN A 216 -1.55 -12.12 5.26
CA ASN A 216 -0.93 -13.11 6.14
C ASN A 216 -0.74 -12.65 7.60
N MET A 217 -1.59 -11.77 8.14
CA MET A 217 -1.46 -11.31 9.53
C MET A 217 -2.54 -11.90 10.45
N SER A 218 -2.12 -12.50 11.57
CA SER A 218 -3.03 -12.95 12.62
C SER A 218 -3.68 -11.76 13.31
N LEU A 219 -5.02 -11.77 13.42
CA LEU A 219 -5.79 -10.82 14.21
C LEU A 219 -5.37 -10.88 15.68
N ALA A 220 -4.56 -9.92 16.11
CA ALA A 220 -4.48 -9.50 17.51
C ALA A 220 -5.14 -8.12 17.57
N PHE A 221 -6.21 -8.02 18.37
CA PHE A 221 -7.24 -6.98 18.28
C PHE A 221 -6.81 -5.53 18.55
N ASP A 222 -5.55 -5.22 18.84
CA ASP A 222 -5.13 -3.88 19.30
C ASP A 222 -3.91 -3.27 18.58
N LYS A 223 -3.50 -3.81 17.41
CA LYS A 223 -2.39 -3.23 16.65
C LYS A 223 -2.84 -2.75 15.28
N PRO A 224 -2.28 -1.62 14.78
CA PRO A 224 -2.51 -1.18 13.41
C PRO A 224 -1.97 -2.26 12.48
N VAL A 225 -2.90 -3.07 11.97
CA VAL A 225 -2.70 -4.11 10.97
C VAL A 225 -1.87 -3.53 9.83
N SER A 226 -0.76 -4.17 9.44
CA SER A 226 -0.15 -3.81 8.16
C SER A 226 -1.11 -4.21 7.06
N HIS A 227 -1.69 -3.16 6.48
CA HIS A 227 -2.69 -3.19 5.44
C HIS A 227 -2.23 -4.06 4.27
N CYS A 228 -3.18 -4.73 3.61
CA CYS A 228 -2.98 -5.13 2.22
C CYS A 228 -2.57 -3.88 1.41
N GLY A 229 -1.66 -4.06 0.43
CA GLY A 229 -1.26 -2.97 -0.46
C GLY A 229 -2.46 -2.35 -1.18
N TYR A 230 -2.29 -1.15 -1.73
CA TYR A 230 -3.38 -0.44 -2.40
C TYR A 230 -3.97 -1.23 -3.57
N GLU A 231 -3.24 -2.21 -4.11
CA GLU A 231 -3.67 -3.09 -5.19
C GLU A 231 -4.93 -3.88 -4.82
N PHE A 232 -5.12 -4.23 -3.54
CA PHE A 232 -6.35 -4.87 -3.08
C PHE A 232 -7.57 -3.96 -3.27
N TYR A 233 -7.44 -2.69 -2.90
CA TYR A 233 -8.52 -1.71 -3.02
C TYR A 233 -8.75 -1.30 -4.47
N SER A 234 -7.70 -1.22 -5.29
CA SER A 234 -7.83 -1.05 -6.75
C SER A 234 -8.60 -2.22 -7.36
N MET A 235 -8.28 -3.46 -6.98
CA MET A 235 -9.00 -4.64 -7.46
C MET A 235 -10.49 -4.61 -7.09
N LEU A 236 -10.82 -4.30 -5.83
CA LEU A 236 -12.21 -4.16 -5.41
C LEU A 236 -12.93 -3.05 -6.17
N GLY A 237 -12.28 -1.91 -6.35
CA GLY A 237 -12.78 -0.79 -7.15
C GLY A 237 -13.06 -1.16 -8.60
N ASN A 238 -12.22 -2.00 -9.20
CA ASN A 238 -12.38 -2.52 -10.56
C ASN A 238 -13.61 -3.44 -10.72
N PHE A 239 -14.14 -4.00 -9.62
CA PHE A 239 -15.43 -4.70 -9.65
C PHE A 239 -16.64 -3.76 -9.67
N GLY A 240 -16.42 -2.46 -9.42
CA GLY A 240 -17.46 -1.46 -9.29
C GLY A 240 -18.22 -1.54 -7.96
N SER A 241 -18.96 -0.48 -7.62
CA SER A 241 -19.71 -0.40 -6.35
C SER A 241 -20.72 -1.54 -6.19
N ASN A 242 -21.38 -1.97 -7.27
CA ASN A 242 -22.30 -3.11 -7.24
C ASN A 242 -21.57 -4.44 -7.00
N GLY A 243 -20.40 -4.63 -7.62
CA GLY A 243 -19.57 -5.81 -7.40
C GLY A 243 -19.11 -5.92 -5.95
N ILE A 244 -18.65 -4.81 -5.36
CA ILE A 244 -18.28 -4.71 -3.94
C ILE A 244 -19.45 -5.12 -3.04
N LYS A 245 -20.63 -4.52 -3.25
CA LYS A 245 -21.84 -4.81 -2.46
C LYS A 245 -22.28 -6.28 -2.57
N ASN A 246 -22.18 -6.86 -3.76
CA ASN A 246 -22.49 -8.28 -3.97
C ASN A 246 -21.52 -9.20 -3.22
N ILE A 247 -20.22 -8.92 -3.29
CA ILE A 247 -19.20 -9.67 -2.53
C ILE A 247 -19.51 -9.58 -1.04
N ILE A 248 -19.75 -8.37 -0.52
CA ILE A 248 -20.10 -8.16 0.89
C ILE A 248 -21.31 -9.01 1.27
N LYS A 249 -22.40 -8.91 0.51
CA LYS A 249 -23.64 -9.65 0.77
C LYS A 249 -23.43 -11.15 0.87
N ILE A 250 -22.60 -11.75 0.02
CA ILE A 250 -22.32 -13.19 0.02
C ILE A 250 -21.53 -13.61 1.27
N HIS A 251 -20.55 -12.80 1.67
CA HIS A 251 -19.59 -13.16 2.71
C HIS A 251 -19.95 -12.65 4.11
N LEU A 252 -20.91 -11.73 4.22
CA LEU A 252 -21.30 -11.08 5.47
C LEU A 252 -21.72 -12.07 6.55
N ASP A 253 -22.64 -12.98 6.24
CA ASP A 253 -23.19 -13.93 7.22
C ASP A 253 -22.11 -14.83 7.85
N ILE A 254 -21.20 -15.36 7.03
CA ILE A 254 -20.09 -16.20 7.50
C ILE A 254 -19.15 -15.40 8.40
N ILE A 255 -18.78 -14.19 7.99
CA ILE A 255 -17.83 -13.35 8.71
C ILE A 255 -18.43 -12.83 10.01
N ASP A 256 -19.69 -12.39 10.00
CA ASP A 256 -20.41 -11.96 11.20
C ASP A 256 -20.45 -13.09 12.24
N LYS A 257 -20.76 -14.33 11.82
CA LYS A 257 -20.71 -15.51 12.72
C LYS A 257 -19.32 -15.79 13.27
N ILE A 258 -18.28 -15.66 12.44
CA ILE A 258 -16.89 -15.80 12.91
C ILE A 258 -16.59 -14.78 14.01
N PHE A 259 -16.94 -13.51 13.80
CA PHE A 259 -16.71 -12.46 14.79
C PHE A 259 -17.53 -12.64 16.07
N GLU A 260 -18.78 -13.08 15.96
CA GLU A 260 -19.62 -13.38 17.13
C GLU A 260 -19.02 -14.51 17.96
N ILE A 261 -18.56 -15.59 17.31
CA ILE A 261 -17.91 -16.71 18.01
C ILE A 261 -16.58 -16.26 18.64
N GLU A 262 -15.76 -15.47 17.95
CA GLU A 262 -14.54 -14.89 18.53
C GLU A 262 -14.83 -14.02 19.76
N LYS A 263 -15.89 -13.21 19.70
CA LYS A 263 -16.34 -12.41 20.83
C LYS A 263 -16.77 -13.28 22.00
N LEU A 264 -17.55 -14.34 21.77
CA LEU A 264 -17.91 -15.30 22.83
C LEU A 264 -16.66 -15.93 23.48
N TYR A 265 -15.65 -16.29 22.67
CA TYR A 265 -14.38 -16.76 23.20
C TYR A 265 -13.64 -15.70 24.02
N SER A 266 -13.61 -14.45 23.57
CA SER A 266 -12.97 -13.35 24.29
C SER A 266 -13.67 -13.08 25.63
N ASP A 267 -14.99 -12.93 25.60
CA ASP A 267 -15.80 -12.51 26.75
C ASP A 267 -15.88 -13.60 27.84
N TYR A 268 -15.86 -14.88 27.45
CA TYR A 268 -16.12 -15.99 28.38
C TYR A 268 -14.98 -16.97 28.54
N LEU A 269 -14.03 -17.02 27.60
CA LEU A 269 -13.06 -18.12 27.55
C LEU A 269 -11.59 -17.64 27.60
N TYR A 270 -11.34 -16.32 27.55
CA TYR A 270 -9.98 -15.75 27.64
C TYR A 270 -9.61 -15.04 28.94
N ASP A 271 -10.48 -15.00 29.95
CA ASP A 271 -10.10 -14.55 31.28
C ASP A 271 -9.73 -15.72 32.18
N ASN A 272 -8.62 -15.55 32.92
CA ASN A 272 -8.03 -16.40 33.95
C ASN A 272 -8.99 -16.87 35.07
N ILE A 273 -10.29 -16.54 34.97
CA ILE A 273 -11.36 -16.88 35.91
C ILE A 273 -11.74 -18.37 35.79
N MET A 274 -11.61 -18.97 34.61
CA MET A 274 -12.11 -20.32 34.36
C MET A 274 -11.11 -21.43 34.75
N ASP A 275 -9.82 -21.27 34.48
CA ASP A 275 -8.85 -22.38 34.59
C ASP A 275 -8.69 -22.99 36.00
N GLN A 276 -9.04 -22.26 37.07
CA GLN A 276 -8.93 -22.77 38.45
C GLN A 276 -10.14 -23.59 38.92
N LYS A 277 -11.30 -23.49 38.25
CA LYS A 277 -12.56 -24.17 38.64
C LYS A 277 -13.01 -25.24 37.65
N GLU A 278 -12.42 -25.32 36.46
CA GLU A 278 -12.87 -26.24 35.40
C GLU A 278 -12.54 -27.72 35.70
N THR A 279 -13.57 -28.57 35.68
CA THR A 279 -13.38 -30.03 35.66
C THR A 279 -12.63 -30.46 34.39
N PHE A 280 -11.98 -31.63 34.42
CA PHE A 280 -11.31 -32.18 33.24
C PHE A 280 -12.26 -32.33 32.03
N ALA A 281 -13.51 -32.76 32.27
CA ALA A 281 -14.53 -32.88 31.24
C ALA A 281 -14.86 -31.52 30.60
N PHE A 282 -14.99 -30.47 31.41
CA PHE A 282 -15.27 -29.11 30.94
C PHE A 282 -14.13 -28.55 30.07
N ARG A 283 -12.88 -28.71 30.52
CA ARG A 283 -11.68 -28.36 29.74
C ARG A 283 -11.64 -29.03 28.37
N ASN A 284 -11.96 -30.32 28.31
CA ASN A 284 -11.95 -31.07 27.06
C ASN A 284 -13.06 -30.59 26.10
N ALA A 285 -14.26 -30.30 26.61
CA ALA A 285 -15.35 -29.74 25.81
C ALA A 285 -14.99 -28.35 25.26
N LYS A 286 -14.45 -27.45 26.09
CA LYS A 286 -13.92 -26.13 25.68
C LYS A 286 -12.90 -26.26 24.55
N TYR A 287 -11.93 -27.15 24.73
CA TYR A 287 -10.89 -27.40 23.73
C TYR A 287 -11.46 -27.94 22.42
N SER A 288 -12.42 -28.88 22.51
CA SER A 288 -13.10 -29.45 21.34
C SER A 288 -13.82 -28.37 20.53
N LEU A 289 -14.63 -27.52 21.18
CA LEU A 289 -15.33 -26.41 20.53
C LEU A 289 -14.34 -25.45 19.85
N ARG A 290 -13.27 -25.06 20.55
CA ARG A 290 -12.24 -24.16 20.01
C ARG A 290 -11.54 -24.78 18.79
N ARG A 291 -11.27 -26.09 18.83
CA ARG A 291 -10.66 -26.81 17.71
C ARG A 291 -11.58 -26.83 16.51
N THR A 292 -12.87 -27.13 16.71
CA THR A 292 -13.88 -27.10 15.64
C THR A 292 -13.97 -25.72 15.00
N PHE A 293 -14.06 -24.65 15.82
CA PHE A 293 -14.08 -23.28 15.33
C PHE A 293 -12.84 -22.96 14.49
N SER A 294 -11.64 -23.26 15.03
CA SER A 294 -10.37 -23.02 14.35
C SER A 294 -10.30 -23.76 13.01
N THR A 295 -10.77 -25.00 12.94
CA THR A 295 -10.82 -25.78 11.70
C THR A 295 -11.72 -25.14 10.65
N ILE A 296 -12.94 -24.74 11.02
CA ILE A 296 -13.89 -24.11 10.09
C ILE A 296 -13.35 -22.76 9.59
N LYS A 297 -12.88 -21.92 10.52
CA LYS A 297 -12.28 -20.62 10.17
C LYS A 297 -11.08 -20.77 9.24
N THR A 298 -10.18 -21.70 9.55
CA THR A 298 -8.99 -21.97 8.71
C THR A 298 -9.39 -22.43 7.32
N ALA A 299 -10.44 -23.25 7.19
CA ALA A 299 -10.96 -23.66 5.89
C ALA A 299 -11.48 -22.47 5.09
N TYR A 300 -12.24 -21.57 5.71
CA TYR A 300 -12.73 -20.35 5.08
C TYR A 300 -11.58 -19.43 4.62
N ASP A 301 -10.61 -19.18 5.50
CA ASP A 301 -9.43 -18.37 5.21
C ASP A 301 -8.62 -18.96 4.04
N LEU A 302 -8.47 -20.29 4.01
CA LEU A 302 -7.78 -20.97 2.93
C LEU A 302 -8.54 -20.83 1.60
N SER A 303 -9.87 -20.94 1.60
CA SER A 303 -10.69 -20.73 0.41
C SER A 303 -10.51 -19.31 -0.14
N LEU A 304 -10.58 -18.28 0.70
CA LEU A 304 -10.32 -16.90 0.29
C LEU A 304 -8.90 -16.73 -0.27
N ARG A 305 -7.88 -17.31 0.39
CA ARG A 305 -6.49 -17.26 -0.10
C ARG A 305 -6.32 -17.92 -1.47
N ILE A 306 -7.00 -19.04 -1.71
CA ILE A 306 -6.98 -19.72 -3.02
C ILE A 306 -7.59 -18.82 -4.09
N ILE A 307 -8.72 -18.17 -3.78
CA ILE A 307 -9.39 -17.24 -4.69
C ILE A 307 -8.45 -16.08 -5.04
N PHE A 308 -7.88 -15.40 -4.05
CA PHE A 308 -7.02 -14.23 -4.25
C PHE A 308 -5.63 -14.55 -4.83
N LYS A 309 -5.22 -15.82 -4.90
CA LYS A 309 -4.01 -16.24 -5.62
C LYS A 309 -4.19 -16.24 -7.14
N ASN A 310 -5.42 -16.15 -7.63
CA ASN A 310 -5.68 -16.08 -9.06
C ASN A 310 -5.12 -14.77 -9.64
N LYS A 311 -4.58 -14.81 -10.86
CA LYS A 311 -4.07 -13.62 -11.57
C LYS A 311 -5.14 -12.93 -12.40
N ASP A 312 -6.22 -13.64 -12.75
CA ASP A 312 -7.35 -13.10 -13.50
C ASP A 312 -8.37 -12.49 -12.54
N ILE A 313 -8.51 -11.17 -12.62
CA ILE A 313 -9.43 -10.38 -11.81
C ILE A 313 -10.90 -10.82 -11.98
N ASN A 314 -11.30 -11.26 -13.17
CA ASN A 314 -12.66 -11.73 -13.41
C ASN A 314 -12.89 -13.09 -12.73
N ALA A 315 -11.89 -13.97 -12.74
CA ALA A 315 -11.96 -15.24 -12.04
C ALA A 315 -12.00 -15.05 -10.51
N ILE A 316 -11.28 -14.06 -9.97
CA ILE A 316 -11.40 -13.67 -8.55
C ILE A 316 -12.84 -13.25 -8.26
N TYR A 317 -13.36 -12.28 -9.02
CA TYR A 317 -14.73 -11.77 -8.83
C TYR A 317 -15.76 -12.91 -8.85
N ASN A 318 -15.73 -13.73 -9.92
CA ASN A 318 -16.66 -14.85 -10.09
C ASN A 318 -16.57 -15.86 -8.95
N SER A 319 -15.38 -16.10 -8.39
CA SER A 319 -15.23 -17.04 -7.27
C SER A 319 -15.75 -16.47 -5.95
N LEU A 320 -15.63 -15.16 -5.74
CA LEU A 320 -16.17 -14.50 -4.55
C LEU A 320 -17.71 -14.48 -4.58
N VAL A 321 -18.31 -14.11 -5.72
CA VAL A 321 -19.78 -13.99 -5.80
C VAL A 321 -20.50 -15.34 -5.87
N ASN A 322 -19.82 -16.40 -6.33
CA ASN A 322 -20.35 -17.77 -6.35
C ASN A 322 -19.78 -18.63 -5.21
N PHE A 323 -19.32 -18.02 -4.13
CA PHE A 323 -18.75 -18.74 -3.00
C PHE A 323 -19.78 -19.70 -2.39
N ASN A 324 -19.40 -20.96 -2.15
CA ASN A 324 -20.30 -21.96 -1.57
C ASN A 324 -20.49 -21.72 -0.07
N ILE A 325 -21.44 -20.85 0.28
CA ILE A 325 -21.75 -20.50 1.67
C ILE A 325 -22.32 -21.70 2.46
N VAL A 326 -22.94 -22.67 1.79
CA VAL A 326 -23.56 -23.84 2.44
C VAL A 326 -22.49 -24.71 3.12
N ALA A 327 -21.25 -24.70 2.63
CA ALA A 327 -20.14 -25.40 3.27
C ALA A 327 -19.81 -24.88 4.68
N PHE A 328 -20.34 -23.72 5.08
CA PHE A 328 -20.09 -23.06 6.36
C PHE A 328 -21.33 -22.99 7.26
N SER A 329 -22.41 -23.70 6.93
CA SER A 329 -23.63 -23.75 7.78
C SER A 329 -23.37 -24.32 9.18
N HIS A 330 -22.29 -25.09 9.35
CA HIS A 330 -21.86 -25.61 10.65
C HIS A 330 -21.51 -24.51 11.68
N LEU A 331 -21.26 -23.27 11.24
CA LEU A 331 -21.05 -22.14 12.16
C LEU A 331 -22.28 -21.84 13.01
N ASP A 332 -23.49 -22.03 12.48
CA ASP A 332 -24.74 -21.79 13.23
C ASP A 332 -24.88 -22.78 14.39
N GLN A 333 -24.67 -24.07 14.10
CA GLN A 333 -24.71 -25.11 15.11
C GLN A 333 -23.59 -24.91 16.14
N LEU A 334 -22.37 -24.59 15.70
CA LEU A 334 -21.25 -24.36 16.59
C LEU A 334 -21.49 -23.17 17.53
N LYS A 335 -22.07 -22.08 17.02
CA LYS A 335 -22.46 -20.93 17.84
C LYS A 335 -23.45 -21.35 18.93
N ALA A 336 -24.49 -22.11 18.57
CA ALA A 336 -25.47 -22.63 19.53
C ALA A 336 -24.83 -23.55 20.60
N ASP A 337 -23.93 -24.45 20.18
CA ASP A 337 -23.21 -25.36 21.09
C ASP A 337 -22.33 -24.57 22.08
N ILE A 338 -21.68 -23.49 21.63
CA ILE A 338 -20.89 -22.60 22.49
C ILE A 338 -21.77 -21.88 23.51
N PHE A 339 -22.94 -21.38 23.13
CA PHE A 339 -23.88 -20.76 24.06
C PHE A 339 -24.33 -21.74 25.15
N VAL A 340 -24.78 -22.94 24.76
CA VAL A 340 -25.19 -23.98 25.71
C VAL A 340 -24.04 -24.36 26.65
N PHE A 341 -22.82 -24.44 26.12
CA PHE A 341 -21.63 -24.70 26.92
C PHE A 341 -21.37 -23.60 27.97
N ILE A 342 -21.49 -22.32 27.58
CA ILE A 342 -21.33 -21.17 28.48
C ILE A 342 -22.43 -21.14 29.55
N ASP A 343 -23.69 -21.37 29.19
CA ASP A 343 -24.81 -21.36 30.13
C ASP A 343 -24.68 -22.48 31.17
N ASN A 344 -24.31 -23.69 30.74
CA ASN A 344 -24.05 -24.81 31.64
C ASN A 344 -22.91 -24.50 32.61
N PHE A 345 -21.86 -23.80 32.16
CA PHE A 345 -20.80 -23.35 33.05
C PHE A 345 -21.31 -22.39 34.12
N LYS A 346 -22.07 -21.36 33.71
CA LYS A 346 -22.61 -20.35 34.65
C LYS A 346 -23.46 -21.01 35.73
N LEU A 347 -24.32 -21.96 35.34
CA LEU A 347 -25.14 -22.75 36.25
C LEU A 347 -24.31 -23.62 37.20
N GLN A 348 -23.27 -24.28 36.69
CA GLN A 348 -22.46 -25.19 37.49
C GLN A 348 -21.56 -24.46 38.52
N PHE A 349 -21.12 -23.25 38.20
CA PHE A 349 -20.10 -22.53 38.99
C PHE A 349 -20.59 -21.22 39.63
N ASP A 350 -21.90 -20.95 39.58
CA ASP A 350 -22.57 -19.81 40.21
C ASP A 350 -21.96 -18.46 39.79
N VAL A 351 -21.55 -18.37 38.52
CA VAL A 351 -20.96 -17.17 37.91
C VAL A 351 -22.09 -16.35 37.29
N LYS A 352 -22.35 -15.16 37.83
CA LYS A 352 -23.37 -14.23 37.32
C LYS A 352 -23.00 -13.60 35.98
#